data_AF-A0A5D2B631-F1
#
_entry.id   AF-A0A5D2B631-F1
#
_cell.length_a   1.000
_cell.length_b   1.000
_cell.length_c   1.000
_cell.angle_alpha   90.00
_cell.angle_beta   90.00
_cell.angle_gamma   90.00
#
_symmetry.space_group_name_H-M   'P 1'
#
loop_
_entity.id
_entity.type
_entity.pdbx_description
1 polymer ?
#
loop_
_entity_poly.entity_id
_entity_poly.type
_entity_poly.pdbx_seq_one_letter_code
_entity_poly.pdbx_strand_id
1 'polypeptide(L)'
;MELSNCPMVEFPEIPRSLINLNLSKTQIEEVCLSLDTPSNLQSLNMSGSRVKIVSIKMESLRDLNLSHCPIMEFPEIPRSLRELDLSGTQIKEATLSLDSLNNLQTLTMSFSSSQKLQCNIIPFGSREIPTVDVSSPILISETIDWLEMDHCESLKLLSELPPYMEFLDARGCTSLEKVSFADKNSFLDPLDDDVVDECGMFFSNCISLNQDSIDNIEANVMLKIGYLAEKVRLTWDDAFSRIELFCCFPGNKISANKFEYQSMSSSLVLKIAPNGSSGSRFLAFSICLVADFTRCYRHESLRFICKYQLTTASVGVNEKFTSDWSSSIEDETERCTGDHVLILFKDEMVVKDEDYEEASFEFNISNSIYNEGGKIEDEYIKVEKCGVHVSYMDEEPSTTPTT
;
A
#
# COMPACT_ATOMS: atom_id res chain seq x y z
N MET A 1 -29.35 10.37 -10.12
CA MET A 1 -29.86 11.34 -11.11
C MET A 1 -28.73 11.58 -12.08
N GLU A 2 -28.98 11.28 -13.36
CA GLU A 2 -27.98 11.39 -14.43
C GLU A 2 -28.19 12.69 -15.20
N LEU A 3 -27.22 13.60 -15.09
CA LEU A 3 -27.18 14.90 -15.78
C LEU A 3 -25.84 15.09 -16.50
N SER A 4 -25.15 13.99 -16.81
CA SER A 4 -23.87 14.03 -17.51
C SER A 4 -23.99 14.68 -18.90
N ASN A 5 -22.96 15.42 -19.31
CA ASN A 5 -22.88 16.14 -20.59
C ASN A 5 -24.00 17.19 -20.80
N CYS A 6 -24.74 17.57 -19.76
CA CYS A 6 -25.73 18.63 -19.88
C CYS A 6 -25.04 20.00 -19.89
N PRO A 7 -25.49 20.98 -20.71
CA PRO A 7 -24.87 22.31 -20.82
C PRO A 7 -25.25 23.21 -19.62
N MET A 8 -25.24 22.65 -18.41
CA MET A 8 -25.60 23.32 -17.18
C MET A 8 -24.42 24.15 -16.67
N VAL A 9 -24.71 25.39 -16.31
CA VAL A 9 -23.75 26.35 -15.73
C VAL A 9 -23.97 26.55 -14.23
N GLU A 10 -25.17 26.23 -13.75
CA GLU A 10 -25.56 26.30 -12.34
C GLU A 10 -25.79 24.91 -11.76
N PHE A 11 -25.52 24.77 -10.46
CA PHE A 11 -25.74 23.53 -9.74
C PHE A 11 -27.25 23.27 -9.58
N PRO A 12 -27.75 22.05 -9.86
CA PRO A 12 -29.19 21.75 -9.78
C PRO A 12 -29.71 21.76 -8.34
N GLU A 13 -31.01 22.07 -8.17
CA GLU A 13 -31.70 21.78 -6.91
C GLU A 13 -31.71 20.27 -6.65
N ILE A 14 -31.22 19.85 -5.48
CA ILE A 14 -31.13 18.44 -5.10
C ILE A 14 -32.41 18.00 -4.37
N PRO A 15 -33.13 16.97 -4.87
CA PRO A 15 -34.23 16.36 -4.12
C PRO A 15 -33.71 15.67 -2.85
N ARG A 16 -34.44 15.79 -1.72
CA ARG A 16 -34.03 15.17 -0.43
C ARG A 16 -33.80 13.66 -0.50
N SER A 17 -34.51 12.95 -1.37
CA SER A 17 -34.41 11.51 -1.56
C SER A 17 -33.26 11.09 -2.47
N LEU A 18 -32.52 12.03 -3.06
CA LEU A 18 -31.45 11.71 -4.00
C LEU A 18 -30.23 11.18 -3.25
N ILE A 19 -29.73 10.02 -3.69
CA ILE A 19 -28.55 9.36 -3.11
C ILE A 19 -27.32 9.55 -4.01
N ASN A 20 -27.49 9.41 -5.33
CA ASN A 20 -26.40 9.51 -6.31
C ASN A 20 -26.71 10.61 -7.34
N LEU A 21 -25.73 11.47 -7.63
CA LEU A 21 -25.83 12.56 -8.60
C LEU A 21 -24.61 12.55 -9.52
N ASN A 22 -24.87 12.43 -10.83
CA ASN A 22 -23.84 12.52 -11.85
C ASN A 22 -24.00 13.81 -12.66
N LEU A 23 -23.04 14.71 -12.50
CA LEU A 23 -22.87 15.99 -13.19
C LEU A 23 -21.56 16.01 -13.99
N SER A 24 -21.03 14.85 -14.37
CA SER A 24 -19.81 14.77 -15.18
C SER A 24 -19.95 15.52 -16.50
N LYS A 25 -18.85 16.14 -16.94
CA LYS A 25 -18.74 16.89 -18.20
C LYS A 25 -19.75 18.03 -18.33
N THR A 26 -20.09 18.69 -17.21
CA THR A 26 -20.96 19.87 -17.19
C THR A 26 -20.13 21.18 -17.25
N GLN A 27 -20.80 22.32 -17.40
CA GLN A 27 -20.16 23.65 -17.43
C GLN A 27 -20.21 24.34 -16.06
N ILE A 28 -20.54 23.62 -14.99
CA ILE A 28 -20.57 24.14 -13.63
C ILE A 28 -19.14 24.52 -13.22
N GLU A 29 -18.95 25.74 -12.75
CA GLU A 29 -17.63 26.26 -12.34
C GLU A 29 -17.42 26.28 -10.81
N GLU A 30 -18.51 26.33 -10.04
CA GLU A 30 -18.46 26.46 -8.58
C GLU A 30 -19.49 25.54 -7.93
N VAL A 31 -19.09 24.89 -6.83
CA VAL A 31 -19.98 24.04 -6.04
C VAL A 31 -19.84 24.36 -4.56
N CYS A 32 -20.94 24.84 -3.99
CA CYS A 32 -21.05 25.21 -2.59
C CYS A 32 -22.26 24.49 -1.98
N LEU A 33 -22.02 23.41 -1.25
CA LEU A 33 -23.06 22.62 -0.57
C LEU A 33 -22.86 22.68 0.94
N SER A 34 -23.77 23.34 1.65
CA SER A 34 -23.70 23.54 3.10
C SER A 34 -24.48 22.48 3.89
N LEU A 35 -24.25 22.41 5.21
CA LEU A 35 -24.99 21.57 6.16
C LEU A 35 -26.51 21.78 6.10
N ASP A 36 -26.96 22.99 5.76
CA ASP A 36 -28.38 23.33 5.68
C ASP A 36 -29.06 22.78 4.43
N THR A 37 -28.32 22.14 3.52
CA THR A 37 -28.86 21.51 2.31
C THR A 37 -29.45 20.15 2.69
N PRO A 38 -30.78 20.00 2.80
CA PRO A 38 -31.38 18.74 3.26
C PRO A 38 -31.23 17.70 2.15
N SER A 39 -30.20 16.87 2.23
CA SER A 39 -29.83 15.94 1.17
C SER A 39 -29.29 14.65 1.74
N ASN A 40 -29.83 13.51 1.26
CA ASN A 40 -29.30 12.18 1.55
C ASN A 40 -28.24 11.76 0.50
N LEU A 41 -27.65 12.73 -0.20
CA LEU A 41 -26.68 12.47 -1.26
C LEU A 41 -25.42 11.86 -0.67
N GLN A 42 -25.11 10.65 -1.11
CA GLN A 42 -23.94 9.87 -0.72
C GLN A 42 -22.85 9.91 -1.79
N SER A 43 -23.22 9.95 -3.07
CA SER A 43 -22.26 9.97 -4.19
C SER A 43 -22.48 11.15 -5.13
N LEU A 44 -21.41 11.90 -5.40
CA LEU A 44 -21.39 13.03 -6.34
C LEU A 44 -20.25 12.86 -7.35
N ASN A 45 -20.61 12.70 -8.62
CA ASN A 45 -19.65 12.67 -9.72
C ASN A 45 -19.70 13.98 -10.52
N MET A 46 -18.59 14.70 -10.60
CA MET A 46 -18.43 15.91 -11.40
C MET A 46 -17.23 15.83 -12.34
N SER A 47 -16.75 14.63 -12.66
CA SER A 47 -15.55 14.44 -13.48
C SER A 47 -15.61 15.17 -14.82
N GLY A 48 -14.49 15.76 -15.24
CA GLY A 48 -14.38 16.51 -16.48
C GLY A 48 -15.27 17.76 -16.57
N SER A 49 -15.82 18.23 -15.45
CA SER A 49 -16.56 19.50 -15.39
C SER A 49 -15.61 20.68 -15.28
N ARG A 50 -16.15 21.91 -15.34
CA ARG A 50 -15.35 23.14 -15.25
C ARG A 50 -15.14 23.63 -13.82
N VAL A 51 -15.36 22.76 -12.84
CA VAL A 51 -15.34 23.11 -11.42
C VAL A 51 -13.96 23.57 -11.01
N LYS A 52 -13.87 24.77 -10.43
CA LYS A 52 -12.65 25.39 -9.91
C LYS A 52 -12.69 25.53 -8.40
N ILE A 53 -13.88 25.79 -7.85
CA ILE A 53 -14.11 26.05 -6.43
C ILE A 53 -15.07 24.99 -5.89
N VAL A 54 -14.65 24.29 -4.84
CA VAL A 54 -15.44 23.27 -4.16
C VAL A 54 -15.42 23.56 -2.66
N SER A 55 -16.61 23.72 -2.08
CA SER A 55 -16.82 23.73 -0.64
C SER A 55 -18.04 22.87 -0.33
N ILE A 56 -17.80 21.67 0.17
CA ILE A 56 -18.85 20.70 0.49
C ILE A 56 -18.76 20.36 1.98
N LYS A 57 -19.85 20.61 2.71
CA LYS A 57 -19.94 20.41 4.16
C LYS A 57 -21.02 19.41 4.57
N MET A 58 -21.59 18.67 3.61
CA MET A 58 -22.67 17.73 3.89
C MET A 58 -22.13 16.47 4.57
N GLU A 59 -22.71 16.08 5.70
CA GLU A 59 -22.33 14.87 6.47
C GLU A 59 -22.84 13.56 5.87
N SER A 60 -23.65 13.63 4.81
CA SER A 60 -24.16 12.45 4.09
C SER A 60 -23.22 11.96 2.98
N LEU A 61 -22.35 12.81 2.47
CA LEU A 61 -21.52 12.50 1.30
C LEU A 61 -20.38 11.55 1.67
N ARG A 62 -20.26 10.45 0.92
CA ARG A 62 -19.26 9.39 1.07
C ARG A 62 -18.30 9.36 -0.11
N ASP A 63 -18.79 9.59 -1.32
CA ASP A 63 -17.99 9.44 -2.54
C ASP A 63 -18.04 10.74 -3.37
N LEU A 64 -16.86 11.25 -3.74
CA LEU A 64 -16.73 12.48 -4.52
C LEU A 64 -15.71 12.30 -5.64
N ASN A 65 -16.18 12.39 -6.89
CA ASN A 65 -15.31 12.38 -8.06
C ASN A 65 -15.21 13.79 -8.67
N LEU A 66 -14.01 14.37 -8.61
CA LEU A 66 -13.62 15.66 -9.18
C LEU A 66 -12.49 15.52 -10.21
N SER A 67 -12.24 14.31 -10.72
CA SER A 67 -11.20 14.06 -11.70
C SER A 67 -11.35 14.94 -12.95
N HIS A 68 -10.22 15.30 -13.55
CA HIS A 68 -10.13 16.13 -14.75
C HIS A 68 -10.84 17.50 -14.65
N CYS A 69 -11.01 18.02 -13.43
CA CYS A 69 -11.51 19.38 -13.19
C CYS A 69 -10.34 20.38 -13.08
N PRO A 70 -10.52 21.66 -13.48
CA PRO A 70 -9.52 22.71 -13.40
C PRO A 70 -9.33 23.27 -11.97
N ILE A 71 -9.29 22.40 -10.97
CA ILE A 71 -9.10 22.73 -9.55
C ILE A 71 -7.62 23.00 -9.31
N MET A 72 -7.31 24.10 -8.59
CA MET A 72 -5.94 24.53 -8.29
C MET A 72 -5.57 24.43 -6.80
N GLU A 73 -6.56 24.35 -5.93
CA GLU A 73 -6.40 24.26 -4.47
C GLU A 73 -7.12 23.01 -3.96
N PHE A 74 -6.57 22.37 -2.93
CA PHE A 74 -7.19 21.19 -2.33
C PHE A 74 -8.59 21.56 -1.77
N PRO A 75 -9.65 20.81 -2.11
CA PRO A 75 -11.02 21.16 -1.73
C PRO A 75 -11.26 21.02 -0.22
N GLU A 76 -12.15 21.85 0.34
CA GLU A 76 -12.67 21.62 1.70
C GLU A 76 -13.65 20.44 1.63
N ILE A 77 -13.23 19.29 2.17
CA ILE A 77 -13.98 18.04 2.13
C ILE A 77 -14.76 17.78 3.42
N PRO A 78 -15.95 17.15 3.34
CA PRO A 78 -16.74 16.82 4.52
C PRO A 78 -16.11 15.65 5.29
N ARG A 79 -16.28 15.65 6.61
CA ARG A 79 -15.78 14.58 7.50
C ARG A 79 -16.36 13.19 7.18
N SER A 80 -17.51 13.13 6.52
CA SER A 80 -18.14 11.85 6.17
C SER A 80 -17.52 11.17 4.95
N LEU A 81 -16.68 11.88 4.20
CA LEU A 81 -16.13 11.41 2.92
C LEU A 81 -15.20 10.21 3.13
N ARG A 82 -15.40 9.17 2.32
CA ARG A 82 -14.63 7.93 2.30
C ARG A 82 -13.77 7.82 1.05
N GLU A 83 -14.28 8.26 -0.09
CA GLU A 83 -13.60 8.17 -1.38
C GLU A 83 -13.52 9.55 -2.06
N LEU A 84 -12.32 9.92 -2.49
CA LEU A 84 -12.06 11.17 -3.19
C LEU A 84 -11.15 10.95 -4.40
N ASP A 85 -11.64 11.30 -5.58
CA ASP A 85 -10.85 11.29 -6.82
C ASP A 85 -10.59 12.72 -7.32
N LEU A 86 -9.33 13.11 -7.36
CA LEU A 86 -8.77 14.39 -7.83
C LEU A 86 -7.77 14.17 -8.98
N SER A 87 -7.86 13.04 -9.69
CA SER A 87 -6.97 12.72 -10.80
C SER A 87 -6.98 13.79 -11.88
N GLY A 88 -5.83 14.10 -12.47
CA GLY A 88 -5.71 15.07 -13.57
C GLY A 88 -6.11 16.51 -13.19
N THR A 89 -6.10 16.86 -11.91
CA THR A 89 -6.30 18.24 -11.43
C THR A 89 -5.01 19.05 -11.44
N GLN A 90 -5.12 20.38 -11.28
CA GLN A 90 -3.98 21.32 -11.26
C GLN A 90 -3.60 21.73 -9.84
N ILE A 91 -3.99 20.93 -8.84
CA ILE A 91 -3.62 21.13 -7.44
C ILE A 91 -2.10 21.10 -7.34
N LYS A 92 -1.51 22.12 -6.71
CA LYS A 92 -0.05 22.20 -6.55
C LYS A 92 0.42 21.67 -5.21
N GLU A 93 -0.35 21.91 -4.16
CA GLU A 93 -0.03 21.49 -2.81
C GLU A 93 -1.30 20.98 -2.15
N ALA A 94 -1.19 19.84 -1.48
CA ALA A 94 -2.26 19.24 -0.71
C ALA A 94 -1.77 18.98 0.71
N THR A 95 -2.59 19.36 1.69
CA THR A 95 -2.34 19.05 3.10
C THR A 95 -3.58 18.37 3.67
N LEU A 96 -3.45 17.09 4.03
CA LEU A 96 -4.51 16.34 4.68
C LEU A 96 -4.42 16.58 6.18
N SER A 97 -5.56 16.93 6.79
CA SER A 97 -5.68 17.09 8.25
C SER A 97 -6.08 15.78 8.92
N LEU A 98 -5.86 15.63 10.23
CA LEU A 98 -6.38 14.48 11.00
C LEU A 98 -7.89 14.26 10.78
N ASP A 99 -8.68 15.33 10.79
CA ASP A 99 -10.13 15.25 10.57
C ASP A 99 -10.48 14.65 9.20
N SER A 100 -9.66 14.93 8.19
CA SER A 100 -9.77 14.38 6.83
C SER A 100 -9.31 12.92 6.76
N LEU A 101 -8.18 12.62 7.41
CA LEU A 101 -7.56 11.30 7.41
C LEU A 101 -8.40 10.26 8.16
N ASN A 102 -9.17 10.69 9.17
CA ASN A 102 -9.95 9.79 10.02
C ASN A 102 -11.13 9.08 9.34
N ASN A 103 -11.53 9.51 8.14
CA ASN A 103 -12.71 8.94 7.46
C ASN A 103 -12.45 8.63 5.99
N LEU A 104 -11.51 9.35 5.38
CA LEU A 104 -11.14 9.15 3.99
C LEU A 104 -10.31 7.87 3.88
N GLN A 105 -10.92 6.82 3.33
CA GLN A 105 -10.29 5.52 3.09
C GLN A 105 -9.46 5.53 1.81
N THR A 106 -9.95 6.21 0.77
CA THR A 106 -9.31 6.26 -0.57
C THR A 106 -9.12 7.69 -1.05
N LEU A 107 -7.90 8.01 -1.47
CA LEU A 107 -7.56 9.25 -2.19
C LEU A 107 -6.81 8.92 -3.48
N THR A 108 -7.36 9.36 -4.61
CA THR A 108 -6.69 9.27 -5.92
C THR A 108 -6.36 10.68 -6.41
N MET A 109 -5.10 10.91 -6.76
CA MET A 109 -4.58 12.16 -7.34
C MET A 109 -3.68 11.90 -8.55
N SER A 110 -3.86 10.76 -9.23
CA SER A 110 -3.09 10.33 -10.40
C SER A 110 -3.02 11.40 -11.48
N PHE A 111 -1.89 11.52 -12.17
CA PHE A 111 -1.66 12.51 -13.23
C PHE A 111 -1.90 13.97 -12.80
N SER A 112 -1.92 14.27 -11.49
CA SER A 112 -2.09 15.64 -11.00
C SER A 112 -0.79 16.45 -11.12
N SER A 113 -0.92 17.78 -11.13
CA SER A 113 0.23 18.69 -11.10
C SER A 113 0.79 18.94 -9.69
N SER A 114 0.48 18.05 -8.74
CA SER A 114 0.84 18.20 -7.33
C SER A 114 2.34 18.15 -7.15
N GLN A 115 2.88 19.13 -6.42
CA GLN A 115 4.29 19.23 -6.06
C GLN A 115 4.56 18.65 -4.67
N LYS A 116 3.56 18.70 -3.79
CA LYS A 116 3.68 18.26 -2.41
C LYS A 116 2.36 17.71 -1.90
N LEU A 117 2.41 16.53 -1.27
CA LEU A 117 1.36 16.03 -0.38
C LEU A 117 1.95 15.88 1.03
N GLN A 118 1.27 16.48 2.01
CA GLN A 118 1.61 16.32 3.42
C GLN A 118 0.40 15.84 4.20
N CYS A 119 0.59 14.81 5.02
CA CYS A 119 -0.42 14.30 5.94
C CYS A 119 -0.09 14.78 7.35
N ASN A 120 -0.86 15.73 7.89
CA ASN A 120 -0.61 16.22 9.24
C ASN A 120 -1.14 15.24 10.28
N ILE A 121 -0.41 14.14 10.50
CA ILE A 121 -0.70 13.17 11.56
C ILE A 121 -0.02 13.66 12.83
N ILE A 122 -0.74 14.42 13.65
CA ILE A 122 -0.21 14.84 14.95
C ILE A 122 -0.23 13.61 15.87
N PRO A 123 0.91 13.15 16.42
CA PRO A 123 0.91 12.12 17.45
C PRO A 123 0.10 12.63 18.64
N PHE A 124 -0.89 11.87 19.11
CA PHE A 124 -1.80 12.27 20.19
C PHE A 124 -1.11 12.64 21.52
N GLY A 125 0.21 12.52 21.64
CA GLY A 125 1.00 12.94 22.80
C GLY A 125 1.20 14.47 22.98
N SER A 126 0.69 15.31 22.08
CA SER A 126 0.84 16.79 22.18
C SER A 126 -0.40 17.54 22.69
N ARG A 127 -1.48 16.84 23.07
CA ARG A 127 -2.55 17.42 23.88
C ARG A 127 -2.33 16.98 25.32
N GLU A 128 -2.22 17.92 26.26
CA GLU A 128 -2.36 17.63 27.69
C GLU A 128 -3.73 16.96 27.90
N ILE A 129 -3.75 15.63 28.00
CA ILE A 129 -4.93 14.88 28.43
C ILE A 129 -5.08 15.16 29.93
N PRO A 130 -6.25 15.59 30.42
CA PRO A 130 -6.50 15.65 31.86
C PRO A 130 -6.36 14.22 32.38
N THR A 131 -5.41 14.02 33.29
CA THR A 131 -5.05 12.73 33.91
C THR A 131 -6.29 11.87 34.21
N VAL A 132 -6.58 10.93 33.33
CA VAL A 132 -7.40 9.75 33.62
C VAL A 132 -6.57 8.57 33.18
N ASP A 133 -6.20 7.77 34.17
CA ASP A 133 -5.53 6.49 34.04
C ASP A 133 -6.28 5.59 33.04
N VAL A 134 -5.74 5.46 31.83
CA VAL A 134 -6.19 4.47 30.85
C VAL A 134 -4.95 3.85 30.21
N SER A 135 -4.58 2.67 30.69
CA SER A 135 -3.56 1.79 30.12
C SER A 135 -4.05 1.08 28.85
N SER A 136 -4.69 1.80 27.92
CA SER A 136 -5.13 1.24 26.64
C SER A 136 -4.48 2.00 25.49
N PRO A 137 -3.78 1.33 24.57
CA PRO A 137 -3.37 1.95 23.31
C PRO A 137 -4.62 2.45 22.58
N ILE A 138 -4.59 3.70 22.12
CA ILE A 138 -5.68 4.29 21.34
C ILE A 138 -5.54 3.77 19.91
N LEU A 139 -6.54 3.01 19.46
CA LEU A 139 -6.68 2.48 18.10
C LEU A 139 -6.75 3.65 17.10
N ILE A 140 -5.87 3.66 16.10
CA ILE A 140 -6.07 4.45 14.88
C ILE A 140 -6.69 3.49 13.87
N SER A 141 -7.97 3.13 14.05
CA SER A 141 -8.63 2.13 13.19
C SER A 141 -9.26 2.73 11.92
N GLU A 142 -9.09 4.03 11.67
CA GLU A 142 -9.71 4.68 10.50
C GLU A 142 -8.73 5.72 9.95
N THR A 143 -7.68 5.31 9.24
CA THR A 143 -6.86 6.24 8.42
C THR A 143 -7.06 5.97 6.95
N ILE A 144 -6.47 6.79 6.09
CA ILE A 144 -6.39 6.50 4.66
C ILE A 144 -5.61 5.20 4.41
N ASP A 145 -6.28 4.24 3.79
CA ASP A 145 -5.77 2.91 3.48
C ASP A 145 -5.26 2.82 2.05
N TRP A 146 -5.84 3.62 1.15
CA TRP A 146 -5.49 3.65 -0.27
C TRP A 146 -5.11 5.05 -0.74
N LEU A 147 -3.85 5.24 -1.12
CA LEU A 147 -3.35 6.48 -1.71
C LEU A 147 -2.74 6.22 -3.08
N GLU A 148 -3.34 6.80 -4.11
CA GLU A 148 -2.90 6.66 -5.50
C GLU A 148 -2.51 8.03 -6.05
N MET A 149 -1.25 8.16 -6.46
CA MET A 149 -0.60 9.39 -6.92
C MET A 149 0.36 9.09 -8.09
N ASP A 150 0.10 8.04 -8.86
CA ASP A 150 0.91 7.69 -10.02
C ASP A 150 0.95 8.83 -11.06
N HIS A 151 2.07 8.89 -11.80
CA HIS A 151 2.34 9.86 -12.86
C HIS A 151 2.20 11.34 -12.45
N CYS A 152 2.39 11.66 -11.18
CA CYS A 152 2.52 13.04 -10.70
C CYS A 152 3.97 13.54 -10.92
N GLU A 153 4.36 13.83 -12.17
CA GLU A 153 5.75 14.18 -12.54
C GLU A 153 6.34 15.37 -11.78
N SER A 154 5.48 16.27 -11.25
CA SER A 154 5.89 17.45 -10.48
C SER A 154 6.05 17.18 -8.98
N LEU A 155 5.61 16.01 -8.49
CA LEU A 155 5.60 15.65 -7.07
C LEU A 155 7.03 15.50 -6.56
N LYS A 156 7.38 16.23 -5.50
CA LYS A 156 8.72 16.21 -4.88
C LYS A 156 8.73 15.65 -3.48
N LEU A 157 7.60 15.75 -2.77
CA LEU A 157 7.50 15.45 -1.36
C LEU A 157 6.18 14.74 -1.05
N LEU A 158 6.31 13.54 -0.50
CA LEU A 158 5.30 12.87 0.30
C LEU A 158 5.80 12.87 1.74
N SER A 159 5.07 13.49 2.66
CA SER A 159 5.55 13.59 4.05
C SER A 159 4.49 13.23 5.07
N GLU A 160 4.94 12.58 6.14
CA GLU A 160 4.15 12.23 7.33
C GLU A 160 2.97 11.29 6.98
N LEU A 161 3.16 10.41 5.99
CA LEU A 161 2.15 9.43 5.58
C LEU A 161 1.80 8.46 6.74
N PRO A 162 0.56 7.97 6.84
CA PRO A 162 0.21 6.98 7.86
C PRO A 162 1.09 5.72 7.74
N PRO A 163 1.67 5.23 8.85
CA PRO A 163 2.25 3.90 8.86
C PRO A 163 1.13 2.87 8.69
N TYR A 164 1.41 1.74 8.04
CA TYR A 164 0.47 0.62 7.80
C TYR A 164 -0.61 0.77 6.72
N MET A 165 -0.68 1.91 6.02
CA MET A 165 -1.52 2.08 4.82
C MET A 165 -1.46 0.85 3.90
N GLU A 166 -2.61 0.34 3.46
CA GLU A 166 -2.73 -0.87 2.65
C GLU A 166 -2.04 -0.73 1.31
N PHE A 167 -2.32 0.38 0.62
CA PHE A 167 -1.88 0.63 -0.73
C PHE A 167 -1.36 2.06 -0.90
N LEU A 168 -0.15 2.18 -1.43
CA LEU A 168 0.47 3.43 -1.83
C LEU A 168 1.06 3.30 -3.22
N ASP A 169 0.53 4.05 -4.17
CA ASP A 169 1.08 4.11 -5.52
C ASP A 169 1.56 5.51 -5.86
N ALA A 170 2.85 5.63 -6.15
CA ALA A 170 3.50 6.83 -6.64
C ALA A 170 4.33 6.52 -7.90
N ARG A 171 4.02 5.46 -8.64
CA ARG A 171 4.74 5.08 -9.88
C ARG A 171 4.84 6.26 -10.83
N GLY A 172 5.95 6.37 -11.56
CA GLY A 172 6.14 7.43 -12.55
C GLY A 172 6.30 8.84 -11.98
N CYS A 173 6.36 9.03 -10.65
CA CYS A 173 6.66 10.33 -10.04
C CYS A 173 8.16 10.66 -10.14
N THR A 174 8.62 11.05 -11.33
CA THR A 174 10.06 11.20 -11.62
C THR A 174 10.78 12.26 -10.79
N SER A 175 10.06 13.27 -10.28
CA SER A 175 10.61 14.33 -9.41
C SER A 175 10.55 14.01 -7.92
N LEU A 176 10.02 12.85 -7.52
CA LEU A 176 9.80 12.52 -6.12
C LEU A 176 11.14 12.32 -5.42
N GLU A 177 11.51 13.28 -4.56
CA GLU A 177 12.78 13.27 -3.84
C GLU A 177 12.63 12.71 -2.44
N LYS A 178 11.54 13.09 -1.74
CA LYS A 178 11.36 12.87 -0.31
C LYS A 178 10.09 12.09 0.01
N VAL A 179 10.25 11.00 0.76
CA VAL A 179 9.15 10.19 1.32
C VAL A 179 9.38 10.02 2.82
N SER A 180 8.37 10.32 3.64
CA SER A 180 8.39 10.02 5.08
C SER A 180 7.04 9.54 5.59
N PHE A 181 7.09 8.74 6.66
CA PHE A 181 5.94 8.18 7.35
C PHE A 181 5.89 8.76 8.78
N ALA A 182 4.69 8.85 9.35
CA ALA A 182 4.49 9.32 10.72
C ALA A 182 5.01 8.30 11.76
N ASP A 183 5.25 8.78 12.98
CA ASP A 183 5.88 8.00 14.04
C ASP A 183 5.09 6.76 14.47
N LYS A 184 5.83 5.69 14.75
CA LYS A 184 5.42 4.29 14.97
C LYS A 184 4.61 4.01 16.25
N ASN A 185 4.15 5.03 16.97
CA ASN A 185 3.62 4.87 18.34
C ASN A 185 2.14 4.43 18.39
N SER A 186 1.58 4.06 17.24
CA SER A 186 0.19 3.63 17.12
C SER A 186 0.18 2.17 16.69
N PHE A 187 -0.31 1.31 17.58
CA PHE A 187 -0.43 -0.12 17.34
C PHE A 187 -1.81 -0.38 16.75
N LEU A 188 -1.85 -0.98 15.56
CA LEU A 188 -3.08 -1.56 15.01
C LEU A 188 -3.30 -2.91 15.70
N ASP A 189 -4.53 -3.19 16.11
CA ASP A 189 -4.88 -4.52 16.60
C ASP A 189 -4.81 -5.50 15.41
N PRO A 190 -3.94 -6.53 15.42
CA PRO A 190 -3.88 -7.51 14.34
C PRO A 190 -5.18 -8.31 14.17
N LEU A 191 -6.05 -8.29 15.19
CA LEU A 191 -7.33 -9.00 15.21
C LEU A 191 -8.51 -8.16 14.71
N ASP A 192 -8.28 -6.94 14.21
CA ASP A 192 -9.35 -6.17 13.56
C ASP A 192 -9.77 -6.87 12.25
N ASP A 193 -11.08 -7.10 12.14
CA ASP A 193 -11.74 -8.14 11.31
C ASP A 193 -11.95 -7.71 9.84
N ASP A 194 -11.49 -6.52 9.46
CA ASP A 194 -11.55 -6.04 8.09
C ASP A 194 -10.34 -6.59 7.31
N VAL A 195 -10.60 -7.74 6.67
CA VAL A 195 -9.69 -8.52 5.84
C VAL A 195 -9.14 -7.68 4.68
N VAL A 196 -7.81 -7.64 4.55
CA VAL A 196 -7.13 -7.05 3.40
C VAL A 196 -6.24 -8.11 2.79
N ASP A 197 -6.55 -8.47 1.55
CA ASP A 197 -5.89 -9.58 0.86
C ASP A 197 -4.54 -9.19 0.22
N GLU A 198 -4.33 -7.90 -0.08
CA GLU A 198 -3.18 -7.42 -0.86
C GLU A 198 -2.67 -6.05 -0.38
N CYS A 199 -1.38 -5.96 -0.10
CA CYS A 199 -0.69 -4.76 0.36
C CYS A 199 0.34 -4.28 -0.67
N GLY A 200 0.23 -3.04 -1.15
CA GLY A 200 1.06 -2.52 -2.23
C GLY A 200 1.80 -1.23 -1.88
N MET A 201 3.09 -1.13 -2.18
CA MET A 201 3.84 0.12 -2.09
C MET A 201 4.73 0.32 -3.33
N PHE A 202 4.27 1.11 -4.28
CA PHE A 202 4.87 1.25 -5.59
C PHE A 202 5.48 2.63 -5.80
N PHE A 203 6.78 2.65 -6.06
CA PHE A 203 7.56 3.83 -6.41
C PHE A 203 8.35 3.62 -7.69
N SER A 204 7.96 2.66 -8.54
CA SER A 204 8.66 2.35 -9.80
C SER A 204 8.85 3.63 -10.63
N ASN A 205 10.03 3.77 -11.24
CA ASN A 205 10.42 4.97 -12.00
C ASN A 205 10.48 6.30 -11.18
N CYS A 206 10.42 6.30 -9.85
CA CYS A 206 10.73 7.45 -9.00
C CYS A 206 12.24 7.71 -8.88
N ILE A 207 12.88 8.04 -10.01
CA ILE A 207 14.34 8.10 -10.16
C ILE A 207 15.06 9.14 -9.28
N SER A 208 14.32 10.10 -8.71
CA SER A 208 14.88 11.19 -7.89
C SER A 208 14.88 10.88 -6.38
N LEU A 209 14.41 9.70 -5.96
CA LEU A 209 14.36 9.33 -4.54
C LEU A 209 15.74 9.40 -3.90
N ASN A 210 15.84 10.13 -2.79
CA ASN A 210 17.08 10.18 -2.01
C ASN A 210 17.19 8.96 -1.06
N GLN A 211 18.40 8.73 -0.56
CA GLN A 211 18.69 7.57 0.30
C GLN A 211 17.87 7.58 1.59
N ASP A 212 17.68 8.74 2.24
CA ASP A 212 16.86 8.84 3.46
C ASP A 212 15.41 8.38 3.21
N SER A 213 14.88 8.66 2.01
CA SER A 213 13.53 8.24 1.62
C SER A 213 13.45 6.75 1.32
N ILE A 214 14.49 6.18 0.70
CA ILE A 214 14.60 4.74 0.51
C ILE A 214 14.64 4.05 1.88
N ASP A 215 15.47 4.54 2.82
CA ASP A 215 15.57 4.00 4.17
C ASP A 215 14.22 4.08 4.92
N ASN A 216 13.46 5.17 4.73
CA ASN A 216 12.12 5.34 5.28
C ASN A 216 11.11 4.35 4.68
N ILE A 217 11.12 4.16 3.36
CA ILE A 217 10.27 3.18 2.66
C ILE A 217 10.57 1.78 3.18
N GLU A 218 11.84 1.37 3.19
CA GLU A 218 12.25 0.07 3.72
C GLU A 218 11.85 -0.11 5.19
N ALA A 219 12.01 0.92 6.02
CA ALA A 219 11.62 0.86 7.42
C ALA A 219 10.11 0.69 7.61
N ASN A 220 9.29 1.37 6.80
CA ASN A 220 7.83 1.22 6.84
C ASN A 220 7.39 -0.15 6.34
N VAL A 221 7.97 -0.64 5.24
CA VAL A 221 7.68 -1.96 4.68
C VAL A 221 8.02 -3.07 5.68
N MET A 222 9.20 -3.04 6.28
CA MET A 222 9.59 -4.05 7.28
C MET A 222 8.70 -4.02 8.53
N LEU A 223 8.23 -2.85 8.92
CA LEU A 223 7.27 -2.69 10.01
C LEU A 223 5.90 -3.29 9.65
N LYS A 224 5.44 -3.09 8.41
CA LYS A 224 4.21 -3.70 7.89
C LYS A 224 4.34 -5.23 7.79
N ILE A 225 5.47 -5.75 7.31
CA ILE A 225 5.75 -7.19 7.30
C ILE A 225 5.68 -7.78 8.71
N GLY A 226 6.25 -7.10 9.71
CA GLY A 226 6.15 -7.54 11.11
C GLY A 226 4.70 -7.64 11.60
N TYR A 227 3.87 -6.63 11.30
CA TYR A 227 2.44 -6.66 11.60
C TYR A 227 1.71 -7.82 10.91
N LEU A 228 1.96 -8.01 9.60
CA LEU A 228 1.34 -9.07 8.81
C LEU A 228 1.76 -10.46 9.28
N ALA A 229 3.04 -10.66 9.60
CA ALA A 229 3.54 -11.93 10.14
C ALA A 229 2.89 -12.27 11.49
N GLU A 230 2.69 -11.28 12.35
CA GLU A 230 1.98 -11.44 13.63
C GLU A 230 0.50 -11.77 13.41
N LYS A 231 -0.16 -11.13 12.43
CA LYS A 231 -1.55 -11.46 12.05
C LYS A 231 -1.66 -12.92 11.58
N VAL A 232 -0.76 -13.38 10.70
CA VAL A 232 -0.72 -14.78 10.25
C VAL A 232 -0.49 -15.73 11.43
N ARG A 233 0.40 -15.37 12.37
CA ARG A 233 0.68 -16.17 13.56
C ARG A 233 -0.57 -16.32 14.45
N LEU A 234 -1.29 -15.22 14.71
CA LEU A 234 -2.47 -15.21 15.56
C LEU A 234 -3.67 -15.93 14.92
N THR A 235 -3.73 -15.97 13.60
CA THR A 235 -4.80 -16.60 12.81
C THR A 235 -4.36 -17.91 12.16
N TRP A 236 -3.30 -18.55 12.67
CA TRP A 236 -2.68 -19.73 12.04
C TRP A 236 -3.65 -20.89 11.80
N ASP A 237 -4.59 -21.10 12.72
CA ASP A 237 -5.60 -22.17 12.62
C ASP A 237 -6.83 -21.75 11.78
N ASP A 238 -6.91 -20.48 11.35
CA ASP A 238 -8.01 -19.94 10.55
C ASP A 238 -7.72 -20.10 9.05
N ALA A 239 -8.65 -20.70 8.31
CA ALA A 239 -8.45 -21.11 6.92
C ALA A 239 -8.50 -19.97 5.87
N PHE A 240 -8.43 -18.70 6.27
CA PHE A 240 -8.86 -17.57 5.42
C PHE A 240 -7.90 -16.37 5.33
N SER A 241 -6.67 -16.44 5.83
CA SER A 241 -5.71 -15.36 5.60
C SER A 241 -5.07 -15.49 4.21
N ARG A 242 -5.46 -14.65 3.26
CA ARG A 242 -4.64 -14.38 2.07
C ARG A 242 -3.88 -13.11 2.35
N ILE A 243 -2.63 -13.21 2.76
CA ILE A 243 -1.82 -12.01 3.04
C ILE A 243 -0.71 -11.96 2.01
N GLU A 244 -0.72 -10.91 1.20
CA GLU A 244 0.34 -10.65 0.24
C GLU A 244 0.83 -9.21 0.38
N LEU A 245 2.15 -9.00 0.39
CA LEU A 245 2.76 -7.68 0.36
C LEU A 245 3.78 -7.59 -0.77
N PHE A 246 3.67 -6.49 -1.51
CA PHE A 246 4.56 -6.14 -2.60
C PHE A 246 5.03 -4.69 -2.49
N CYS A 247 6.34 -4.47 -2.44
CA CYS A 247 6.92 -3.14 -2.55
C CYS A 247 7.96 -3.09 -3.67
N CYS A 248 7.98 -2.00 -4.44
CA CYS A 248 8.92 -1.79 -5.53
C CYS A 248 9.41 -0.33 -5.56
N PHE A 249 10.72 -0.13 -5.64
CA PHE A 249 11.34 1.19 -5.81
C PHE A 249 12.64 1.11 -6.63
N PRO A 250 13.07 2.21 -7.29
CA PRO A 250 14.30 2.23 -8.06
C PRO A 250 15.52 2.02 -7.18
N GLY A 251 16.46 1.19 -7.62
CA GLY A 251 17.68 0.93 -6.89
C GLY A 251 18.30 -0.40 -7.24
N ASN A 252 19.57 -0.56 -6.85
CA ASN A 252 20.36 -1.75 -7.18
C ASN A 252 21.11 -2.34 -5.98
N LYS A 253 20.71 -1.98 -4.77
CA LYS A 253 21.35 -2.42 -3.52
C LYS A 253 20.31 -3.04 -2.60
N ILE A 254 20.74 -4.04 -1.85
CA ILE A 254 19.98 -4.65 -0.77
C ILE A 254 20.53 -4.09 0.54
N SER A 255 19.65 -3.56 1.37
CA SER A 255 20.01 -2.98 2.67
C SER A 255 20.45 -4.06 3.67
N ALA A 256 21.73 -4.05 4.03
CA ALA A 256 22.33 -5.04 4.93
C ALA A 256 21.87 -4.97 6.38
N ASN A 257 21.32 -3.83 6.80
CA ASN A 257 20.68 -3.66 8.10
C ASN A 257 19.23 -4.19 8.14
N LYS A 258 18.62 -4.45 6.98
CA LYS A 258 17.25 -4.99 6.86
C LYS A 258 17.25 -6.46 6.46
N PHE A 259 18.15 -6.85 5.56
CA PHE A 259 18.31 -8.20 5.04
C PHE A 259 19.74 -8.68 5.30
N GLU A 260 19.91 -9.45 6.36
CA GLU A 260 21.21 -9.91 6.87
C GLU A 260 21.84 -11.00 5.99
N TYR A 261 21.02 -11.81 5.30
CA TYR A 261 21.48 -12.83 4.38
C TYR A 261 21.33 -12.32 2.94
N GLN A 262 22.42 -12.28 2.17
CA GLN A 262 22.42 -11.74 0.81
C GLN A 262 23.26 -12.60 -0.14
N SER A 263 22.88 -12.58 -1.42
CA SER A 263 23.59 -13.24 -2.50
C SER A 263 23.60 -12.39 -3.77
N MET A 264 24.62 -12.60 -4.61
CA MET A 264 24.79 -12.00 -5.94
C MET A 264 24.26 -12.91 -7.06
N SER A 265 23.40 -13.87 -6.69
CA SER A 265 22.70 -14.79 -7.59
C SER A 265 21.21 -14.77 -7.29
N SER A 266 20.44 -15.51 -8.09
CA SER A 266 19.00 -15.74 -7.88
C SER A 266 18.71 -16.80 -6.81
N SER A 267 19.66 -17.08 -5.91
CA SER A 267 19.54 -18.13 -4.90
C SER A 267 20.38 -17.81 -3.67
N LEU A 268 19.94 -18.31 -2.52
CA LEU A 268 20.53 -18.04 -1.22
C LEU A 268 20.39 -19.27 -0.33
N VAL A 269 21.41 -19.54 0.50
CA VAL A 269 21.33 -20.51 1.58
C VAL A 269 21.68 -19.79 2.88
N LEU A 270 20.85 -19.95 3.89
CA LEU A 270 21.03 -19.33 5.21
C LEU A 270 20.89 -20.35 6.32
N LYS A 271 21.51 -20.04 7.46
CA LYS A 271 21.39 -20.84 8.68
C LYS A 271 20.29 -20.26 9.54
N ILE A 272 19.42 -21.12 10.04
CA ILE A 272 18.38 -20.77 11.00
C ILE A 272 18.99 -20.87 12.40
N ALA A 273 18.77 -19.84 13.23
CA ALA A 273 19.26 -19.86 14.60
C ALA A 273 18.53 -20.96 15.38
N PRO A 274 19.22 -21.78 16.20
CA PRO A 274 18.56 -22.87 16.93
C PRO A 274 17.47 -22.34 17.85
N ASN A 275 16.37 -23.10 17.98
CA ASN A 275 15.33 -22.77 18.95
C ASN A 275 15.88 -22.97 20.37
N GLY A 276 16.26 -21.87 21.01
CA GLY A 276 16.75 -21.87 22.40
C GLY A 276 15.62 -21.84 23.44
N SER A 277 14.37 -21.68 23.00
CA SER A 277 13.18 -21.56 23.84
C SER A 277 12.63 -22.94 24.18
N SER A 278 11.99 -23.09 25.35
CA SER A 278 11.27 -24.32 25.73
C SER A 278 9.89 -24.47 25.06
N GLY A 279 9.52 -23.52 24.20
CA GLY A 279 8.26 -23.48 23.47
C GLY A 279 8.46 -23.55 21.96
N SER A 280 7.36 -23.77 21.25
CA SER A 280 7.32 -23.65 19.80
C SER A 280 7.43 -22.19 19.37
N ARG A 281 7.90 -21.98 18.15
CA ARG A 281 8.01 -20.66 17.54
C ARG A 281 7.64 -20.75 16.06
N PHE A 282 7.45 -19.58 15.47
CA PHE A 282 7.25 -19.39 14.04
C PHE A 282 8.45 -18.69 13.44
N LEU A 283 8.76 -19.04 12.18
CA LEU A 283 9.71 -18.34 11.33
C LEU A 283 8.91 -17.54 10.31
N ALA A 284 9.28 -16.28 10.09
CA ALA A 284 8.75 -15.47 9.01
C ALA A 284 9.89 -14.98 8.11
N PHE A 285 9.79 -15.26 6.81
CA PHE A 285 10.80 -14.87 5.82
C PHE A 285 10.37 -13.63 5.04
N SER A 286 11.15 -12.55 5.13
CA SER A 286 10.98 -11.38 4.28
C SER A 286 12.01 -11.42 3.15
N ILE A 287 11.59 -11.19 1.92
CA ILE A 287 12.43 -11.33 0.74
C ILE A 287 12.74 -9.96 0.13
N CYS A 288 13.99 -9.76 -0.29
CA CYS A 288 14.41 -8.61 -1.08
C CYS A 288 15.06 -9.08 -2.38
N LEU A 289 14.62 -8.58 -3.53
CA LEU A 289 15.19 -8.90 -4.84
C LEU A 289 15.66 -7.63 -5.55
N VAL A 290 16.70 -7.75 -6.35
CA VAL A 290 17.12 -6.72 -7.31
C VAL A 290 17.03 -7.30 -8.71
N ALA A 291 16.34 -6.60 -9.62
CA ALA A 291 16.20 -6.99 -11.01
C ALA A 291 16.25 -5.77 -11.93
N ASP A 292 16.85 -5.94 -13.11
CA ASP A 292 16.82 -4.96 -14.20
C ASP A 292 15.60 -5.21 -15.09
N PHE A 293 14.68 -4.26 -15.09
CA PHE A 293 13.44 -4.32 -15.90
C PHE A 293 13.58 -3.67 -17.28
N THR A 294 14.73 -3.10 -17.64
CA THR A 294 14.94 -2.37 -18.91
C THR A 294 14.56 -3.16 -20.16
N ARG A 295 14.72 -4.49 -20.12
CA ARG A 295 14.46 -5.39 -21.26
C ARG A 295 13.05 -6.00 -21.26
N CYS A 296 12.19 -5.63 -20.31
CA CYS A 296 10.81 -6.11 -20.26
C CYS A 296 9.98 -5.32 -21.27
N TYR A 297 9.77 -5.86 -22.48
CA TYR A 297 9.19 -5.10 -23.61
C TYR A 297 7.65 -4.97 -23.56
N ARG A 298 6.96 -5.83 -22.81
CA ARG A 298 5.50 -5.82 -22.58
C ARG A 298 5.24 -6.30 -21.14
N HIS A 299 4.76 -5.44 -20.24
CA HIS A 299 4.33 -5.88 -18.92
C HIS A 299 2.87 -6.32 -19.04
N GLU A 300 2.62 -7.62 -19.05
CA GLU A 300 1.25 -8.12 -19.12
C GLU A 300 0.89 -8.91 -17.85
N SER A 301 1.86 -9.61 -17.23
CA SER A 301 1.73 -10.15 -15.87
C SER A 301 3.10 -10.55 -15.32
N LEU A 302 3.64 -9.78 -14.37
CA LEU A 302 4.87 -10.13 -13.66
C LEU A 302 4.54 -11.10 -12.53
N ARG A 303 5.24 -12.23 -12.54
CA ARG A 303 5.12 -13.29 -11.56
C ARG A 303 6.46 -13.49 -10.87
N PHE A 304 6.46 -13.36 -9.55
CA PHE A 304 7.63 -13.57 -8.71
C PHE A 304 7.45 -14.91 -8.01
N ILE A 305 8.42 -15.79 -8.20
CA ILE A 305 8.35 -17.16 -7.70
C ILE A 305 9.51 -17.34 -6.73
N CYS A 306 9.19 -17.63 -5.48
CA CYS A 306 10.16 -18.09 -4.50
C CYS A 306 9.92 -19.57 -4.20
N LYS A 307 10.92 -20.39 -4.51
CA LYS A 307 10.98 -21.77 -4.05
C LYS A 307 11.92 -21.81 -2.88
N TYR A 308 11.47 -22.35 -1.75
CA TYR A 308 12.36 -22.53 -0.61
C TYR A 308 12.21 -23.90 0.01
N GLN A 309 13.30 -24.36 0.59
CA GLN A 309 13.39 -25.65 1.24
C GLN A 309 14.01 -25.48 2.62
N LEU A 310 13.33 -26.03 3.63
CA LEU A 310 13.77 -26.06 5.03
C LEU A 310 14.29 -27.46 5.36
N THR A 311 15.36 -27.52 6.14
CA THR A 311 16.04 -28.78 6.45
C THR A 311 16.39 -28.90 7.93
N THR A 312 16.24 -30.11 8.48
CA THR A 312 16.61 -30.47 9.85
C THR A 312 17.81 -31.44 9.85
N ALA A 313 18.67 -31.41 10.88
CA ALA A 313 19.78 -32.38 10.99
C ALA A 313 19.30 -33.80 11.29
N SER A 314 18.19 -33.93 12.02
CA SER A 314 17.63 -35.21 12.42
C SER A 314 16.54 -35.64 11.43
N VAL A 315 16.84 -36.69 10.67
CA VAL A 315 15.91 -37.43 9.78
C VAL A 315 15.69 -36.80 8.40
N GLY A 316 16.58 -35.95 7.87
CA GLY A 316 16.58 -35.59 6.44
C GLY A 316 15.21 -35.11 5.91
N VAL A 317 14.38 -34.56 6.79
CA VAL A 317 13.08 -33.99 6.44
C VAL A 317 13.39 -32.73 5.66
N ASN A 318 12.98 -32.74 4.40
CA ASN A 318 13.15 -31.66 3.46
C ASN A 318 11.76 -31.18 3.09
N GLU A 319 11.28 -30.17 3.78
CA GLU A 319 10.01 -29.53 3.41
C GLU A 319 10.26 -28.54 2.29
N LYS A 320 9.48 -28.65 1.22
CA LYS A 320 9.59 -27.80 0.04
C LYS A 320 8.35 -26.96 -0.09
N PHE A 321 8.55 -25.67 -0.20
CA PHE A 321 7.52 -24.69 -0.34
C PHE A 321 7.71 -23.95 -1.65
N THR A 322 6.62 -23.42 -2.19
CA THR A 322 6.66 -22.57 -3.37
C THR A 322 5.64 -21.48 -3.14
N SER A 323 6.14 -20.27 -3.01
CA SER A 323 5.31 -19.09 -2.92
C SER A 323 5.41 -18.26 -4.17
N ASP A 324 4.27 -17.71 -4.50
CA ASP A 324 4.03 -17.04 -5.75
C ASP A 324 3.34 -15.72 -5.46
N TRP A 325 3.92 -14.66 -6.01
CA TRP A 325 3.31 -13.35 -6.07
C TRP A 325 2.98 -13.10 -7.53
N SER A 326 1.69 -12.99 -7.82
CA SER A 326 1.23 -12.46 -9.09
C SER A 326 1.00 -10.99 -8.90
N SER A 327 1.89 -10.16 -9.42
CA SER A 327 1.56 -8.75 -9.53
C SER A 327 0.72 -8.60 -10.79
N SER A 328 -0.59 -8.43 -10.61
CA SER A 328 -1.45 -7.72 -11.55
C SER A 328 -1.01 -6.25 -11.54
N ILE A 329 0.18 -5.96 -12.07
CA ILE A 329 0.40 -4.63 -12.64
C ILE A 329 -0.48 -4.61 -13.89
N GLU A 330 -1.79 -4.43 -13.71
CA GLU A 330 -2.82 -4.28 -14.74
C GLU A 330 -2.68 -2.95 -15.50
N ASP A 331 -1.48 -2.39 -15.52
CA ASP A 331 -1.18 -1.18 -16.25
C ASP A 331 -0.43 -1.55 -17.53
N GLU A 332 -1.21 -1.75 -18.60
CA GLU A 332 -0.72 -1.92 -19.97
C GLU A 332 0.18 -0.75 -20.45
N THR A 333 0.30 0.33 -19.67
CA THR A 333 0.83 1.61 -20.12
C THR A 333 2.26 1.94 -19.73
N GLU A 334 2.89 1.34 -18.70
CA GLU A 334 4.26 1.74 -18.32
C GLU A 334 5.24 0.63 -17.91
N ARG A 335 6.49 0.82 -18.37
CA ARG A 335 7.61 -0.10 -18.19
C ARG A 335 8.45 0.33 -16.99
N CYS A 336 8.74 -0.59 -16.07
CA CYS A 336 9.81 -0.36 -15.09
C CYS A 336 11.14 -0.25 -15.86
N THR A 337 11.87 0.85 -15.71
CA THR A 337 13.14 1.07 -16.43
C THR A 337 14.34 1.05 -15.49
N GLY A 338 15.34 0.22 -15.81
CA GLY A 338 16.53 0.05 -14.98
C GLY A 338 16.34 -0.87 -13.77
N ASP A 339 17.33 -0.81 -12.88
CA ASP A 339 17.38 -1.63 -11.66
C ASP A 339 16.30 -1.18 -10.67
N HIS A 340 15.53 -2.14 -10.19
CA HIS A 340 14.57 -1.95 -9.11
C HIS A 340 14.85 -2.93 -7.97
N VAL A 341 14.59 -2.44 -6.76
CA VAL A 341 14.52 -3.23 -5.54
C VAL A 341 13.07 -3.60 -5.28
N LEU A 342 12.86 -4.87 -4.97
CA LEU A 342 11.57 -5.45 -4.64
C LEU A 342 11.64 -5.98 -3.22
N ILE A 343 10.63 -5.71 -2.40
CA ILE A 343 10.46 -6.33 -1.08
C ILE A 343 9.14 -7.07 -1.07
N LEU A 344 9.19 -8.37 -0.75
CA LEU A 344 8.09 -9.31 -0.88
C LEU A 344 7.84 -10.03 0.44
N PHE A 345 6.57 -10.22 0.77
CA PHE A 345 6.12 -11.06 1.88
C PHE A 345 4.78 -11.71 1.54
N LYS A 346 4.54 -12.89 2.08
CA LYS A 346 3.30 -13.65 1.87
C LYS A 346 3.00 -14.49 3.12
N ASP A 347 1.74 -14.80 3.38
CA ASP A 347 1.31 -15.71 4.46
C ASP A 347 2.09 -17.03 4.46
N GLU A 348 2.28 -17.62 3.27
CA GLU A 348 3.05 -18.86 3.08
C GLU A 348 4.51 -18.77 3.56
N MET A 349 5.06 -17.56 3.71
CA MET A 349 6.42 -17.34 4.24
C MET A 349 6.49 -17.39 5.77
N VAL A 350 5.35 -17.60 6.44
CA VAL A 350 5.27 -17.89 7.86
C VAL A 350 5.12 -19.39 8.04
N VAL A 351 6.02 -20.00 8.81
CA VAL A 351 6.03 -21.44 9.05
C VAL A 351 6.23 -21.73 10.54
N LYS A 352 5.63 -22.80 11.03
CA LYS A 352 5.96 -23.34 12.36
C LYS A 352 7.37 -23.94 12.31
N ASP A 353 8.18 -23.63 13.30
CA ASP A 353 9.55 -24.13 13.36
C ASP A 353 9.60 -25.55 13.95
N GLU A 354 10.06 -26.50 13.15
CA GLU A 354 10.25 -27.92 13.51
C GLU A 354 11.73 -28.25 13.74
N ASP A 355 12.44 -27.33 14.42
CA ASP A 355 13.90 -27.36 14.64
C ASP A 355 14.72 -27.30 13.34
N TYR A 356 14.32 -26.42 12.42
CA TYR A 356 15.03 -26.20 11.17
C TYR A 356 16.41 -25.59 11.41
N GLU A 357 17.43 -26.08 10.70
CA GLU A 357 18.82 -25.60 10.81
C GLU A 357 19.27 -24.77 9.61
N GLU A 358 18.74 -25.07 8.42
CA GLU A 358 19.13 -24.43 7.17
C GLU A 358 17.91 -24.23 6.27
N ALA A 359 17.86 -23.07 5.62
CA ALA A 359 16.90 -22.74 4.59
C ALA A 359 17.64 -22.41 3.28
N SER A 360 17.16 -22.97 2.18
CA SER A 360 17.64 -22.66 0.83
C SER A 360 16.53 -22.05 -0.01
N PHE A 361 16.86 -21.02 -0.79
CA PHE A 361 15.93 -20.24 -1.58
C PHE A 361 16.40 -20.18 -3.04
N GLU A 362 15.45 -20.27 -3.96
CA GLU A 362 15.60 -20.03 -5.39
C GLU A 362 14.51 -19.05 -5.84
N PHE A 363 14.93 -17.96 -6.48
CA PHE A 363 14.07 -16.87 -6.90
C PHE A 363 14.02 -16.83 -8.42
N ASN A 364 12.81 -16.69 -8.97
CA ASN A 364 12.60 -16.52 -10.39
C ASN A 364 11.57 -15.40 -10.62
N ILE A 365 11.79 -14.60 -11.65
CA ILE A 365 10.84 -13.59 -12.10
C ILE A 365 10.48 -13.96 -13.53
N SER A 366 9.19 -14.14 -13.80
CA SER A 366 8.68 -14.40 -15.15
C SER A 366 7.65 -13.35 -15.53
N ASN A 367 7.63 -12.99 -16.80
CA ASN A 367 6.66 -12.11 -17.41
C ASN A 367 5.86 -12.91 -18.42
N SER A 368 4.55 -13.08 -18.18
CA SER A 368 3.68 -13.85 -19.07
C SER A 368 3.12 -12.93 -20.15
N ILE A 369 3.39 -13.21 -21.42
CA ILE A 369 2.98 -12.40 -22.58
C ILE A 369 1.90 -13.11 -23.38
N TYR A 370 0.72 -12.50 -23.49
CA TYR A 370 -0.42 -12.88 -24.31
C TYR A 370 -0.27 -12.36 -25.74
N ASN A 371 0.07 -13.26 -26.66
CA ASN A 371 0.14 -12.91 -28.07
C ASN A 371 -1.26 -12.87 -28.72
N GLU A 372 -1.42 -12.10 -29.81
CA GLU A 372 -2.70 -11.94 -30.58
C GLU A 372 -3.33 -13.28 -31.03
N GLY A 373 -2.59 -14.39 -30.99
CA GLY A 373 -3.07 -15.75 -31.26
C GLY A 373 -3.51 -16.55 -30.03
N GLY A 374 -3.59 -15.95 -28.83
CA GLY A 374 -3.96 -16.60 -27.58
C GLY A 374 -2.90 -17.54 -26.98
N LYS A 375 -1.64 -17.44 -27.44
CA LYS A 375 -0.51 -18.19 -26.87
C LYS A 375 0.19 -17.35 -25.80
N ILE A 376 0.46 -17.97 -24.66
CA ILE A 376 1.24 -17.41 -23.56
C ILE A 376 2.72 -17.76 -23.79
N GLU A 377 3.59 -16.76 -23.85
CA GLU A 377 5.05 -16.93 -23.83
C GLU A 377 5.59 -16.33 -22.52
N ASP A 378 6.36 -17.12 -21.77
CA ASP A 378 6.99 -16.67 -20.53
C ASP A 378 8.41 -16.15 -20.80
N GLU A 379 8.63 -14.87 -20.55
CA GLU A 379 9.96 -14.26 -20.55
C GLU A 379 10.52 -14.26 -19.11
N TYR A 380 11.69 -14.86 -18.91
CA TYR A 380 12.34 -14.87 -17.59
C TYR A 380 13.24 -13.65 -17.40
N ILE A 381 13.01 -12.94 -16.29
CA ILE A 381 13.80 -11.79 -15.87
C ILE A 381 14.81 -12.28 -14.84
N LYS A 382 16.09 -11.91 -15.07
CA LYS A 382 17.17 -12.32 -14.19
C LYS A 382 17.10 -11.56 -12.87
N VAL A 383 17.01 -12.29 -11.76
CA VAL A 383 17.31 -11.76 -10.43
C VAL A 383 18.83 -11.56 -10.31
N GLU A 384 19.25 -10.31 -10.12
CA GLU A 384 20.66 -9.96 -10.03
C GLU A 384 21.23 -10.16 -8.62
N LYS A 385 20.41 -9.86 -7.61
CA LYS A 385 20.75 -10.00 -6.19
C LYS A 385 19.50 -10.43 -5.44
N CYS A 386 19.68 -11.20 -4.39
CA CYS A 386 18.61 -11.54 -3.47
C CYS A 386 19.07 -11.42 -2.03
N GLY A 387 18.13 -11.12 -1.14
CA GLY A 387 18.34 -11.05 0.30
C GLY A 387 17.13 -11.60 1.03
N VAL A 388 17.38 -12.13 2.23
CA VAL A 388 16.35 -12.69 3.10
C VAL A 388 16.59 -12.18 4.52
N HIS A 389 15.51 -11.78 5.17
CA HIS A 389 15.43 -11.51 6.59
C HIS A 389 14.61 -12.61 7.26
N VAL A 390 15.08 -13.11 8.41
CA VAL A 390 14.34 -14.09 9.21
C VAL A 390 13.88 -13.46 10.51
N SER A 391 12.57 -13.36 10.69
CA SER A 391 11.93 -13.00 11.95
C SER A 391 11.57 -14.26 12.74
N TYR A 392 11.85 -14.25 14.05
CA TYR A 392 11.55 -15.34 14.98
C TYR A 392 10.45 -14.87 15.94
N MET A 393 9.35 -15.61 15.99
CA MET A 393 8.16 -15.24 16.77
C MET A 393 7.80 -16.37 17.72
N ASP A 394 7.87 -16.16 19.02
CA ASP A 394 7.51 -17.19 20.00
C ASP A 394 5.99 -17.48 19.95
N GLU A 395 5.60 -18.75 20.08
CA GLU A 395 4.20 -19.12 20.31
C GLU A 395 3.87 -18.78 21.77
N GLU A 396 3.07 -17.73 22.02
CA GLU A 396 2.62 -17.45 23.39
C GLU A 396 1.93 -18.68 23.99
N PRO A 397 2.16 -19.00 25.28
CA PRO A 397 1.51 -20.13 25.92
C PRO A 397 -0.01 -19.93 25.87
N SER A 398 -0.72 -20.88 25.25
CA SER A 398 -2.17 -20.90 25.17
C SER A 398 -2.79 -20.57 26.54
N THR A 399 -3.50 -19.46 26.65
CA THR A 399 -4.22 -19.09 27.89
C THR A 399 -5.50 -19.90 28.08
N THR A 400 -5.80 -20.84 27.19
CA THR A 400 -6.90 -21.80 27.35
C THR A 400 -6.55 -22.81 28.45
N PRO A 401 -7.30 -22.84 29.56
CA PRO A 401 -7.12 -23.89 30.56
C PRO A 401 -7.59 -25.20 29.93
N THR A 402 -6.67 -26.17 29.78
CA THR A 402 -7.02 -27.57 29.54
C THR A 402 -8.00 -28.03 30.63
N THR A 403 -9.24 -28.26 30.24
CA THR A 403 -10.31 -28.84 31.08
C THR A 403 -10.11 -30.31 31.38
#